data_AF-A0A8B5XFC2-F1
#
_entry.id   AF-A0A8B5XFC2-F1
#
_cell.length_a   1.000
_cell.length_b   1.000
_cell.length_c   1.000
_cell.angle_alpha   90.00
_cell.angle_beta   90.00
_cell.angle_gamma   90.00
#
_symmetry.space_group_name_H-M   'P 1'
#
loop_
_entity.id
_entity.type
_entity.pdbx_description
1 polymer ?
#
loop_
_entity_poly.entity_id
_entity_poly.type
_entity_poly.pdbx_seq_one_letter_code
_entity_poly.pdbx_strand_id
1 'polypeptide(L)'
;MRNAGYQQSPWHESSSGSPRWQATTIIGVLRDGNVALAGDGQVTFGDVVVKHGARKIRTLADGKVLAGFAGAVADALTLFEKFESQLSSADGDLRRAAIDLAKEWRTDRYLRRLEAQLLVADPEQLLLLSGEGDVIAPDDGIAAIGSGAPYATAAARALLQYSDKNAREIAEAAMRVTADLCIYTNDRIIVETATQADEQDPDNAPTDK
;
A
#
# COMPACT_ATOMS: atom_id res chain seq x y z
N MET A 1 6.10 62.73 -14.90
CA MET A 1 5.11 61.65 -15.02
C MET A 1 5.85 60.38 -15.41
N ARG A 2 6.05 59.45 -14.47
CA ARG A 2 6.78 58.19 -14.69
C ARG A 2 5.76 57.10 -15.00
N ASN A 3 5.90 56.47 -16.15
CA ASN A 3 5.09 55.35 -16.59
C ASN A 3 5.59 54.09 -15.85
N ALA A 4 4.82 53.58 -14.91
CA ALA A 4 5.14 52.36 -14.18
C ALA A 4 4.75 51.15 -15.05
N GLY A 5 5.76 50.44 -15.56
CA GLY A 5 5.57 49.20 -16.29
C GLY A 5 5.01 48.11 -15.37
N TYR A 6 3.92 47.48 -15.81
CA TYR A 6 3.44 46.22 -15.24
C TYR A 6 4.51 45.13 -15.49
N GLN A 7 5.25 44.77 -14.45
CA GLN A 7 6.05 43.54 -14.45
C GLN A 7 5.07 42.36 -14.36
N GLN A 8 5.07 41.51 -15.39
CA GLN A 8 4.36 40.23 -15.36
C GLN A 8 5.05 39.31 -14.35
N SER A 9 4.28 38.77 -13.41
CA SER A 9 4.74 37.82 -12.40
C SER A 9 5.18 36.49 -13.05
N PRO A 10 6.28 35.84 -12.59
CA PRO A 10 6.82 34.62 -13.21
C PRO A 10 6.15 33.32 -12.72
N TRP A 11 5.02 33.42 -12.03
CA TRP A 11 4.35 32.26 -11.45
C TRP A 11 3.32 31.72 -12.44
N HIS A 12 3.72 30.67 -13.17
CA HIS A 12 2.94 29.52 -13.62
C HIS A 12 3.54 28.98 -14.92
N GLU A 13 4.76 28.47 -14.83
CA GLU A 13 5.19 27.44 -15.77
C GLU A 13 4.58 26.12 -15.25
N SER A 14 3.35 25.84 -15.65
CA SER A 14 2.76 24.51 -15.45
C SER A 14 3.61 23.52 -16.23
N SER A 15 4.41 22.73 -15.51
CA SER A 15 5.08 21.57 -16.07
C SER A 15 4.02 20.72 -16.77
N SER A 16 4.01 20.74 -18.10
CA SER A 16 3.16 19.90 -18.94
C SER A 16 3.66 18.45 -18.87
N GLY A 17 3.49 17.84 -17.70
CA GLY A 17 3.60 16.40 -17.55
C GLY A 17 2.45 15.75 -18.33
N SER A 18 2.77 14.77 -19.17
CA SER A 18 1.76 13.89 -19.75
C SER A 18 0.85 13.32 -18.64
N PRO A 19 -0.45 13.07 -18.92
CA PRO A 19 -1.35 12.54 -17.91
C PRO A 19 -0.79 11.26 -17.30
N ARG A 20 -0.53 11.27 -16.00
CA ARG A 20 -0.03 10.10 -15.27
C ARG A 20 -1.21 9.34 -14.65
N TRP A 21 -1.03 8.03 -14.56
CA TRP A 21 -1.91 7.19 -13.76
C TRP A 21 -1.58 7.42 -12.30
N GLN A 22 -2.57 7.87 -11.52
CA GLN A 22 -2.51 7.88 -10.07
C GLN A 22 -3.25 6.65 -9.57
N ALA A 23 -2.55 5.89 -8.74
CA ALA A 23 -3.01 4.63 -8.21
C ALA A 23 -3.29 4.71 -6.71
N THR A 24 -4.12 3.77 -6.30
CA THR A 24 -4.67 3.55 -4.96
C THR A 24 -3.65 3.69 -3.84
N THR A 25 -4.13 4.15 -2.70
CA THR A 25 -3.44 4.16 -1.43
C THR A 25 -3.63 2.82 -0.74
N ILE A 26 -2.55 2.27 -0.19
CA ILE A 26 -2.57 1.06 0.63
C ILE A 26 -1.76 1.33 1.89
N ILE A 27 -2.27 0.89 3.03
CA ILE A 27 -1.59 0.93 4.32
C ILE A 27 -1.58 -0.46 4.95
N GLY A 28 -0.46 -0.81 5.57
CA GLY A 28 -0.29 -1.95 6.44
C GLY A 28 -0.11 -1.49 7.88
N VAL A 29 -0.78 -2.19 8.78
CA VAL A 29 -0.67 -2.00 10.23
C VAL A 29 -0.43 -3.36 10.86
N LEU A 30 0.69 -3.49 11.54
CA LEU A 30 1.04 -4.63 12.38
C LEU A 30 0.92 -4.18 13.85
N ARG A 31 0.07 -4.85 14.62
CA ARG A 31 -0.14 -4.56 16.05
C ARG A 31 -0.45 -5.85 16.78
N ASP A 32 0.26 -6.12 17.87
CA ASP A 32 -0.03 -7.22 18.80
C ASP A 32 -0.19 -8.58 18.11
N GLY A 33 0.75 -8.94 17.21
CA GLY A 33 0.71 -10.22 16.48
C GLY A 33 -0.41 -10.34 15.45
N ASN A 34 -1.06 -9.23 15.09
CA ASN A 34 -2.12 -9.16 14.11
C ASN A 34 -1.78 -8.14 13.03
N VAL A 35 -2.03 -8.49 11.76
CA VAL A 35 -1.74 -7.59 10.64
C VAL A 35 -2.98 -7.32 9.80
N ALA A 36 -3.11 -6.06 9.37
CA ALA A 36 -4.14 -5.62 8.46
C ALA A 36 -3.53 -4.83 7.30
N LEU A 37 -3.96 -5.14 6.08
CA LEU A 37 -3.77 -4.28 4.91
C LEU A 37 -5.11 -3.64 4.56
N ALA A 38 -5.15 -2.31 4.47
CA ALA A 38 -6.30 -1.57 3.98
C ALA A 38 -5.92 -0.78 2.72
N GLY A 39 -6.84 -0.68 1.76
CA GLY A 39 -6.60 0.07 0.54
C GLY A 39 -7.88 0.52 -0.13
N ASP A 40 -7.80 1.64 -0.84
CA ASP A 40 -8.93 2.17 -1.59
C ASP A 40 -8.98 1.62 -3.02
N GLY A 41 -10.02 1.97 -3.75
CA GLY A 41 -10.26 1.48 -5.11
C GLY A 41 -10.10 2.52 -6.22
N GLN A 42 -9.69 3.75 -5.92
CA GLN A 42 -9.62 4.83 -6.91
C GLN A 42 -8.46 4.64 -7.89
N VAL A 43 -8.79 4.75 -9.17
CA VAL A 43 -7.81 4.86 -10.26
C VAL A 43 -8.13 6.14 -11.03
N THR A 44 -7.16 7.04 -11.07
CA THR A 44 -7.30 8.35 -11.70
C THR A 44 -6.31 8.47 -12.85
N PHE A 45 -6.77 8.99 -13.99
CA PHE A 45 -5.93 9.30 -15.15
C PHE A 45 -5.96 10.81 -15.40
N GLY A 46 -4.82 11.47 -15.16
CA GLY A 46 -4.80 12.95 -15.09
C GLY A 46 -5.72 13.42 -13.97
N ASP A 47 -6.79 14.12 -14.33
CA ASP A 47 -7.78 14.67 -13.38
C ASP A 47 -9.12 13.91 -13.40
N VAL A 48 -9.21 12.80 -14.14
CA VAL A 48 -10.45 12.04 -14.32
C VAL A 48 -10.39 10.72 -13.56
N VAL A 49 -11.36 10.48 -12.68
CA VAL A 49 -11.52 9.18 -12.02
C VAL A 49 -12.07 8.17 -13.04
N VAL A 50 -11.31 7.11 -13.29
CA VAL A 50 -11.64 6.05 -14.26
C VAL A 50 -12.31 4.86 -13.59
N LYS A 51 -11.93 4.56 -12.35
CA LYS A 51 -12.48 3.42 -11.58
C LYS A 51 -12.49 3.76 -10.10
N HIS A 52 -13.54 3.33 -9.40
CA HIS A 52 -13.67 3.54 -7.95
C HIS A 52 -13.41 2.29 -7.10
N GLY A 53 -13.39 1.09 -7.70
CA GLY A 53 -13.33 -0.18 -6.98
C GLY A 53 -12.23 -1.12 -7.51
N ALA A 54 -11.02 -0.60 -7.69
CA ALA A 54 -9.85 -1.46 -7.88
C ALA A 54 -9.58 -2.28 -6.61
N ARG A 55 -9.07 -3.50 -6.78
CA ARG A 55 -8.62 -4.35 -5.67
C ARG A 55 -7.15 -4.66 -5.89
N LYS A 56 -6.29 -4.13 -5.03
CA LYS A 56 -4.83 -4.28 -5.13
C LYS A 56 -4.19 -4.91 -3.90
N ILE A 57 -5.03 -5.49 -3.04
CA ILE A 57 -4.62 -6.34 -1.92
C ILE A 57 -4.99 -7.77 -2.30
N ARG A 58 -4.09 -8.70 -2.03
CA ARG A 58 -4.27 -10.15 -2.20
C ARG A 58 -3.80 -10.88 -0.96
N THR A 59 -4.47 -11.99 -0.68
CA THR A 59 -4.04 -13.00 0.28
C THR A 59 -3.24 -14.08 -0.45
N LEU A 60 -2.07 -14.41 0.08
CA LEU A 60 -1.13 -15.41 -0.43
C LEU A 60 -0.92 -16.51 0.62
N ALA A 61 -0.28 -17.62 0.21
CA ALA A 61 0.07 -18.74 1.10
C ALA A 61 -1.12 -19.20 1.99
N ASP A 62 -2.26 -19.48 1.36
CA ASP A 62 -3.50 -19.90 2.02
C ASP A 62 -4.01 -18.92 3.10
N GLY A 63 -3.80 -17.61 2.89
CA GLY A 63 -4.27 -16.55 3.78
C GLY A 63 -3.27 -16.13 4.86
N LYS A 64 -2.09 -16.74 4.91
CA LYS A 64 -1.07 -16.42 5.92
C LYS A 64 -0.30 -15.14 5.63
N VAL A 65 -0.21 -14.75 4.37
CA VAL A 65 0.53 -13.57 3.92
C VAL A 65 -0.43 -12.63 3.18
N LEU A 66 -0.35 -11.35 3.50
CA LEU A 66 -1.05 -10.30 2.79
C LEU A 66 -0.06 -9.57 1.89
N ALA A 67 -0.48 -9.22 0.67
CA ALA A 67 0.33 -8.45 -0.27
C ALA A 67 -0.50 -7.36 -0.94
N GLY A 68 -0.01 -6.12 -0.86
CA GLY A 68 -0.59 -4.91 -1.43
C GLY A 68 0.36 -4.28 -2.45
N PHE A 69 -0.19 -3.66 -3.48
CA PHE A 69 0.60 -3.09 -4.56
C PHE A 69 0.12 -1.71 -5.01
N ALA A 70 1.05 -0.76 -5.19
CA ALA A 70 0.81 0.54 -5.79
C ALA A 70 1.57 0.67 -7.12
N GLY A 71 0.83 0.89 -8.21
CA GLY A 71 1.37 0.97 -9.57
C GLY A 71 0.37 0.48 -10.63
N ALA A 72 0.86 0.13 -11.83
CA ALA A 72 0.04 -0.42 -12.91
C ALA A 72 -0.41 -1.87 -12.63
N VAL A 73 -1.60 -2.25 -13.09
CA VAL A 73 -2.17 -3.58 -12.80
C VAL A 73 -1.32 -4.72 -13.38
N ALA A 74 -0.73 -4.53 -14.56
CA ALA A 74 0.12 -5.55 -15.20
C ALA A 74 1.39 -5.85 -14.38
N ASP A 75 1.98 -4.80 -13.81
CA ASP A 75 3.15 -4.88 -12.93
C ASP A 75 2.80 -5.66 -11.65
N ALA A 76 1.63 -5.38 -11.07
CA ALA A 76 1.12 -6.06 -9.89
C ALA A 76 1.02 -7.57 -10.10
N LEU A 77 0.43 -7.99 -11.22
CA LEU A 77 0.27 -9.42 -11.55
C LEU A 77 1.62 -10.13 -11.62
N THR A 78 2.57 -9.52 -12.34
CA THR A 78 3.91 -10.09 -12.51
C THR A 78 4.65 -10.19 -11.17
N LEU A 79 4.57 -9.16 -10.34
CA LEU A 79 5.26 -9.13 -9.05
C LEU A 79 4.63 -10.08 -8.03
N PHE A 80 3.30 -10.24 -8.03
CA PHE A 80 2.64 -11.23 -7.17
C PHE A 80 3.01 -12.66 -7.57
N GLU A 81 2.97 -12.99 -8.86
CA GLU A 81 3.37 -14.33 -9.34
C GLU A 81 4.82 -14.65 -8.95
N LYS A 82 5.74 -13.69 -9.12
CA LYS A 82 7.14 -13.85 -8.69
C LYS A 82 7.25 -13.97 -7.17
N PHE A 83 6.54 -13.14 -6.42
CA PHE A 83 6.58 -13.19 -4.97
C PHE A 83 6.05 -14.51 -4.42
N GLU A 84 4.96 -15.05 -4.97
CA GLU A 84 4.43 -16.37 -4.61
C GLU A 84 5.47 -17.47 -4.87
N SER A 85 6.18 -17.41 -6.00
CA SER A 85 7.27 -18.35 -6.30
C SER A 85 8.42 -18.25 -5.30
N GLN A 86 8.82 -17.03 -4.91
CA GLN A 86 9.86 -16.82 -3.90
C GLN A 86 9.40 -17.30 -2.52
N LEU A 87 8.16 -17.04 -2.15
CA LEU A 87 7.57 -17.46 -0.88
C LEU A 87 7.51 -18.99 -0.78
N SER A 88 7.11 -19.68 -1.85
CA SER A 88 7.16 -21.14 -1.92
C SER A 88 8.59 -21.69 -1.83
N SER A 89 9.57 -21.01 -2.44
CA SER A 89 10.98 -21.44 -2.43
C SER A 89 11.67 -21.18 -1.09
N ALA A 90 11.12 -20.25 -0.29
CA ALA A 90 11.60 -19.89 1.03
C ALA A 90 10.84 -20.61 2.16
N ASP A 91 10.06 -21.64 1.84
CA ASP A 91 9.22 -22.39 2.80
C ASP A 91 8.29 -21.49 3.63
N GLY A 92 7.81 -20.40 3.03
CA GLY A 92 6.94 -19.42 3.68
C GLY A 92 7.66 -18.33 4.48
N ASP A 93 9.00 -18.30 4.54
CA ASP A 93 9.76 -17.21 5.17
C ASP A 93 9.59 -15.91 4.38
N LEU A 94 8.77 -15.00 4.92
CA LEU A 94 8.40 -13.75 4.27
C LEU A 94 9.61 -12.85 4.02
N ARG A 95 10.55 -12.77 4.97
CA ARG A 95 11.73 -11.90 4.86
C ARG A 95 12.67 -12.41 3.78
N ARG A 96 12.93 -13.71 3.76
CA ARG A 96 13.77 -14.33 2.75
C ARG A 96 13.15 -14.18 1.36
N ALA A 97 11.86 -14.47 1.22
CA ALA A 97 11.13 -14.28 -0.03
C ALA A 97 11.20 -12.82 -0.51
N ALA A 98 11.05 -11.85 0.39
CA ALA A 98 11.14 -10.43 0.07
C ALA A 98 12.54 -10.02 -0.43
N ILE A 99 13.59 -10.50 0.24
CA ILE A 99 14.98 -10.25 -0.16
C ILE A 99 15.28 -10.85 -1.53
N ASP A 100 14.83 -12.08 -1.78
CA ASP A 100 15.10 -12.77 -3.05
C ASP A 100 14.31 -12.14 -4.20
N LEU A 101 13.05 -11.73 -3.97
CA LEU A 101 12.30 -10.90 -4.92
C LEU A 101 13.01 -9.57 -5.20
N ALA A 102 13.48 -8.85 -4.17
CA ALA A 102 14.13 -7.55 -4.36
C ALA A 102 15.41 -7.66 -5.21
N LYS A 103 16.20 -8.73 -5.02
CA LYS A 103 17.37 -9.04 -5.87
C LYS A 103 16.94 -9.29 -7.32
N GLU A 104 15.91 -10.09 -7.53
CA GLU A 104 15.38 -10.38 -8.87
C GLU A 104 14.84 -9.11 -9.54
N TRP A 105 14.05 -8.33 -8.81
CA TRP A 105 13.45 -7.08 -9.28
C TRP A 105 14.53 -6.10 -9.76
N ARG A 106 15.61 -5.93 -8.98
CA ARG A 106 16.72 -5.04 -9.33
C ARG A 106 17.54 -5.52 -10.52
N THR A 107 17.67 -6.83 -10.72
CA THR A 107 18.54 -7.42 -11.75
C THR A 107 17.82 -7.67 -13.07
N ASP A 108 16.52 -7.96 -13.04
CA ASP A 108 15.72 -8.18 -14.24
C ASP A 108 15.55 -6.89 -15.06
N ARG A 109 15.78 -7.00 -16.37
CA ARG A 109 15.78 -5.85 -17.29
C ARG A 109 14.43 -5.16 -17.37
N TYR A 110 13.34 -5.91 -17.22
CA TYR A 110 11.97 -5.42 -17.29
C TYR A 110 11.50 -4.94 -15.93
N LEU A 111 11.70 -5.72 -14.87
CA LEU A 111 11.18 -5.39 -13.53
C LEU A 111 11.76 -4.09 -12.98
N ARG A 112 13.06 -3.82 -13.17
CA ARG A 112 13.69 -2.58 -12.66
C ARG A 112 13.13 -1.28 -13.23
N ARG A 113 12.27 -1.35 -14.24
CA ARG A 113 11.61 -0.18 -14.87
C ARG A 113 10.22 0.07 -14.32
N LEU A 114 9.71 -0.82 -13.47
CA LEU A 114 8.40 -0.68 -12.87
C LEU A 114 8.45 0.45 -11.84
N GLU A 115 7.59 1.45 -12.00
CA GLU A 115 7.40 2.54 -11.03
C GLU A 115 6.46 2.08 -9.91
N ALA A 116 6.78 0.96 -9.27
CA ALA A 116 5.88 0.31 -8.37
C ALA A 116 6.48 0.00 -7.00
N GLN A 117 5.58 -0.06 -6.02
CA GLN A 117 5.90 -0.41 -4.64
C GLN A 117 5.02 -1.59 -4.22
N LEU A 118 5.60 -2.49 -3.45
CA LEU A 118 4.93 -3.66 -2.90
C LEU A 118 4.99 -3.59 -1.38
N LEU A 119 3.88 -3.88 -0.73
CA LEU A 119 3.77 -4.00 0.72
C LEU A 119 3.35 -5.42 1.04
N VAL A 120 4.17 -6.17 1.76
CA VAL A 120 3.90 -7.57 2.11
C VAL A 120 3.95 -7.74 3.62
N ALA A 121 3.09 -8.58 4.15
CA ALA A 121 2.98 -8.72 5.59
C ALA A 121 2.48 -10.09 6.01
N ASP A 122 2.93 -10.53 7.18
CA ASP A 122 2.39 -11.64 7.94
C ASP A 122 2.17 -11.15 9.39
N PRO A 123 1.64 -12.00 10.29
CA PRO A 123 1.42 -11.62 11.69
C PRO A 123 2.71 -11.28 12.49
N GLU A 124 3.90 -11.54 11.94
CA GLU A 124 5.18 -11.28 12.59
C GLU A 124 5.87 -10.01 12.06
N GLN A 125 5.70 -9.69 10.77
CA GLN A 125 6.42 -8.60 10.13
C GLN A 125 5.66 -7.96 8.96
N LEU A 126 5.96 -6.67 8.75
CA LEU A 126 5.47 -5.85 7.64
C LEU A 126 6.69 -5.33 6.85
N LEU A 127 6.72 -5.55 5.54
CA LEU A 127 7.85 -5.21 4.67
C LEU A 127 7.41 -4.40 3.46
N LEU A 128 8.09 -3.30 3.19
CA LEU A 128 7.98 -2.52 1.97
C LEU A 128 9.11 -2.87 1.01
N LEU A 129 8.76 -3.16 -0.24
CA LEU A 129 9.70 -3.47 -1.31
C LEU A 129 9.58 -2.46 -2.47
N SER A 130 10.71 -2.18 -3.12
CA SER A 130 10.81 -1.27 -4.26
C SER A 130 11.63 -1.87 -5.42
N GLY A 131 11.45 -1.32 -6.62
CA GLY A 131 12.25 -1.67 -7.79
C GLY A 131 13.74 -1.31 -7.71
N GLU A 132 14.14 -0.47 -6.75
CA GLU A 132 15.54 -0.15 -6.45
C GLU A 132 16.26 -1.28 -5.66
N GLY A 133 15.50 -2.30 -5.27
CA GLY A 133 15.96 -3.44 -4.49
C GLY A 133 15.95 -3.19 -2.99
N ASP A 134 15.13 -2.24 -2.52
CA ASP A 134 14.96 -1.99 -1.09
C ASP A 134 14.02 -3.04 -0.47
N VAL A 135 14.34 -3.43 0.77
CA VAL A 135 13.46 -4.21 1.65
C VAL A 135 13.49 -3.52 3.01
N ILE A 136 12.37 -2.89 3.37
CA ILE A 136 12.30 -1.99 4.53
C ILE A 136 11.23 -2.49 5.49
N ALA A 137 11.62 -2.72 6.74
CA ALA A 137 10.69 -2.96 7.85
C ALA A 137 10.46 -1.64 8.60
N PRO A 138 9.21 -1.23 8.87
CA PRO A 138 8.94 -0.03 9.66
C PRO A 138 9.14 -0.30 11.16
N ASP A 139 9.73 0.67 11.87
CA ASP A 139 9.99 0.55 13.31
C ASP A 139 8.72 0.52 14.17
N ASP A 140 7.63 1.12 13.67
CA ASP A 140 6.36 1.30 14.38
C ASP A 140 5.25 0.36 13.88
N GLY A 141 5.59 -0.61 13.03
CA GLY A 141 4.60 -1.54 12.46
C GLY A 141 3.65 -0.89 11.45
N ILE A 142 3.94 0.31 10.94
CA ILE A 142 3.10 1.01 9.95
C ILE A 142 3.89 1.30 8.69
N ALA A 143 3.36 0.91 7.54
CA ALA A 143 3.89 1.30 6.24
C ALA A 143 2.76 1.53 5.25
N ALA A 144 2.89 2.55 4.40
CA ALA A 144 1.91 2.86 3.38
C ALA A 144 2.57 3.16 2.03
N ILE A 145 1.85 2.87 0.96
CA ILE A 145 2.26 3.08 -0.44
C ILE A 145 1.14 3.74 -1.24
N GLY A 146 1.48 4.36 -2.36
CA GLY A 146 0.51 5.03 -3.23
C GLY A 146 0.26 6.51 -2.89
N SER A 147 -0.71 7.10 -3.58
CA SER A 147 -0.89 8.56 -3.66
C SER A 147 -1.19 9.26 -2.33
N GLY A 148 -1.91 8.59 -1.42
CA GLY A 148 -2.29 9.09 -0.11
C GLY A 148 -1.42 8.57 1.04
N ALA A 149 -0.32 7.87 0.76
CA ALA A 149 0.50 7.20 1.77
C ALA A 149 0.94 8.09 2.96
N PRO A 150 1.37 9.36 2.76
CA PRO A 150 1.74 10.23 3.89
C PRO A 150 0.58 10.51 4.85
N TYR A 151 -0.63 10.73 4.32
CA TYR A 151 -1.82 10.98 5.14
C TYR A 151 -2.23 9.73 5.92
N ALA A 152 -2.25 8.58 5.23
CA ALA A 152 -2.59 7.30 5.85
C ALA A 152 -1.61 6.97 6.98
N THR A 153 -0.30 7.14 6.73
CA THR A 153 0.76 6.91 7.72
C THR A 153 0.58 7.81 8.94
N ALA A 154 0.34 9.11 8.73
CA ALA A 154 0.16 10.07 9.83
C ALA A 154 -1.07 9.73 10.69
N ALA A 155 -2.20 9.40 10.06
CA ALA A 155 -3.44 9.03 10.75
C ALA A 155 -3.27 7.71 11.53
N ALA A 156 -2.69 6.68 10.91
CA ALA A 156 -2.45 5.40 11.57
C ALA A 156 -1.49 5.53 12.76
N ARG A 157 -0.42 6.32 12.63
CA ARG A 157 0.54 6.57 13.74
C ARG A 157 -0.14 7.22 14.94
N ALA A 158 -0.99 8.21 14.70
CA ALA A 158 -1.74 8.86 15.76
C ALA A 158 -2.69 7.87 16.45
N LEU A 159 -3.42 7.06 15.68
CA LEU A 159 -4.33 6.06 16.21
C LEU A 159 -3.60 4.95 16.98
N LEU A 160 -2.43 4.51 16.50
CA LEU A 160 -1.61 3.51 17.18
C LEU A 160 -1.11 4.00 18.53
N GLN A 161 -0.72 5.28 18.63
CA GLN A 161 -0.18 5.86 19.87
C GLN A 161 -1.26 6.25 20.89
N TYR A 162 -2.43 6.68 20.43
CA TYR A 162 -3.43 7.35 21.26
C TYR A 162 -4.79 6.64 21.28
N SER A 163 -4.87 5.37 20.88
CA SER A 163 -6.10 4.58 20.97
C SER A 163 -5.86 3.09 21.20
N ASP A 164 -6.88 2.41 21.70
CA ASP A 164 -6.87 0.95 21.94
C ASP A 164 -7.36 0.14 20.73
N LYS A 165 -7.39 0.75 19.54
CA LYS A 165 -7.89 0.13 18.31
C LYS A 165 -7.00 -1.01 17.83
N ASN A 166 -7.59 -2.11 17.38
CA ASN A 166 -6.83 -3.20 16.78
C ASN A 166 -6.27 -2.82 15.38
N ALA A 167 -5.40 -3.67 14.81
CA ALA A 167 -4.75 -3.42 13.52
C ALA A 167 -5.75 -3.09 12.39
N ARG A 168 -6.85 -3.84 12.32
CA ARG A 168 -7.91 -3.66 11.31
C ARG A 168 -8.59 -2.30 11.44
N GLU A 169 -8.99 -1.95 12.66
CA GLU A 169 -9.66 -0.68 12.96
C GLU A 169 -8.75 0.53 12.69
N ILE A 170 -7.46 0.44 13.03
CA ILE A 170 -6.47 1.48 12.72
C ILE A 170 -6.35 1.66 11.21
N ALA A 171 -6.14 0.56 10.47
CA ALA A 171 -5.96 0.60 9.03
C ALA A 171 -7.19 1.20 8.32
N GLU A 172 -8.39 0.77 8.71
CA GLU A 172 -9.64 1.31 8.15
C GLU A 172 -9.84 2.79 8.47
N ALA A 173 -9.67 3.19 9.74
CA ALA A 173 -9.86 4.58 10.16
C ALA A 173 -8.83 5.51 9.51
N ALA A 174 -7.58 5.09 9.38
CA ALA A 174 -6.53 5.85 8.69
C ALA A 174 -6.86 6.06 7.21
N MET A 175 -7.39 5.04 6.54
CA MET A 175 -7.84 5.15 5.15
C MET A 175 -9.05 6.08 4.99
N ARG A 176 -10.00 6.08 5.95
CA ARG A 176 -11.14 7.02 5.94
C ARG A 176 -10.67 8.48 6.05
N VAL A 177 -9.77 8.77 6.99
CA VAL A 177 -9.14 10.11 7.10
C VAL A 177 -8.42 10.48 5.80
N THR A 178 -7.75 9.52 5.17
CA THR A 178 -7.04 9.75 3.92
C THR A 178 -7.99 10.05 2.76
N ALA A 179 -9.13 9.37 2.67
CA ALA A 179 -10.16 9.61 1.65
C ALA A 179 -10.77 11.02 1.75
N ASP A 180 -10.85 11.59 2.96
CA ASP A 180 -11.34 12.95 3.17
C ASP A 180 -10.35 14.04 2.72
N LEU A 181 -9.05 13.70 2.61
CA LEU A 181 -7.98 14.66 2.34
C LEU A 181 -7.35 14.51 0.95
N CYS A 182 -7.13 13.28 0.49
CA CYS A 182 -6.41 12.99 -0.73
C CYS A 182 -7.37 12.84 -1.91
N ILE A 183 -7.31 13.76 -2.87
CA ILE A 183 -8.13 13.72 -4.09
C ILE A 183 -7.93 12.45 -4.96
N TYR A 184 -6.88 11.67 -4.70
CA TYR A 184 -6.56 10.42 -5.39
C TYR A 184 -6.92 9.16 -4.59
N THR A 185 -7.54 9.30 -3.41
CA THR A 185 -7.99 8.18 -2.56
C THR A 185 -9.50 8.34 -2.30
N ASN A 186 -10.28 7.27 -2.43
CA ASN A 186 -11.71 7.31 -2.12
C ASN A 186 -12.09 6.52 -0.86
N ASP A 187 -13.37 6.59 -0.51
CA ASP A 187 -13.99 5.94 0.64
C ASP A 187 -14.37 4.46 0.41
N ARG A 188 -14.06 3.90 -0.77
CA ARG A 188 -14.30 2.48 -1.08
C ARG A 188 -13.12 1.63 -0.62
N ILE A 189 -13.04 1.47 0.69
CA ILE A 189 -11.94 0.82 1.38
C ILE A 189 -12.19 -0.69 1.46
N ILE A 190 -11.16 -1.46 1.17
CA ILE A 190 -11.09 -2.91 1.40
C ILE A 190 -10.04 -3.14 2.48
N VAL A 191 -10.33 -4.04 3.42
CA VAL A 191 -9.42 -4.42 4.48
C VAL A 191 -9.29 -5.93 4.48
N GLU A 192 -8.06 -6.43 4.42
CA GLU A 192 -7.71 -7.84 4.58
C GLU A 192 -6.86 -7.99 5.84
N THR A 193 -7.02 -9.10 6.55
CA THR A 193 -6.34 -9.37 7.82
C THR A 193 -5.70 -10.75 7.82
N ALA A 194 -4.59 -10.88 8.54
CA ALA A 194 -3.99 -12.17 8.88
C ALA A 194 -3.63 -12.16 10.37
N THR A 195 -3.89 -13.27 11.04
CA THR A 195 -3.65 -13.47 12.48
C THR A 195 -2.68 -14.63 12.68
N GLN A 196 -2.00 -14.68 13.83
CA GLN A 196 -1.22 -15.87 14.19
C GLN A 196 -2.15 -17.09 14.30
N ALA A 197 -1.65 -18.25 13.85
CA ALA A 197 -2.44 -19.49 13.76
C ALA A 197 -3.02 -19.99 15.10
N ASP A 198 -2.59 -19.42 16.22
CA ASP A 198 -3.02 -19.81 17.58
C ASP A 198 -4.14 -18.93 18.16
N GLU A 199 -4.55 -17.85 17.47
CA GLU A 199 -5.72 -17.04 17.84
C GLU A 199 -6.79 -17.16 16.75
N GLN A 200 -7.73 -18.09 16.97
CA GLN A 200 -9.02 -18.06 16.28
C GLN A 200 -9.72 -16.76 16.67
N ASP A 201 -9.89 -15.88 15.70
CA ASP A 201 -10.66 -14.65 15.83
C ASP A 201 -12.07 -14.98 16.37
N PRO A 202 -12.45 -14.52 17.58
CA PRO A 202 -13.79 -14.75 18.10
C PRO A 202 -14.90 -14.11 17.24
N ASP A 203 -14.57 -13.14 16.39
CA ASP A 203 -15.52 -12.50 15.46
C ASP A 203 -15.72 -13.27 14.15
N ASN A 204 -14.93 -14.32 13.88
CA ASN A 204 -15.03 -15.14 12.65
C ASN A 204 -15.47 -16.59 12.93
N ALA A 205 -16.10 -16.84 14.09
CA ALA A 205 -16.78 -18.10 14.34
C ALA A 205 -17.87 -18.33 13.28
N PRO A 206 -17.99 -19.54 12.70
CA PRO A 206 -19.12 -19.84 11.83
C PRO A 206 -20.41 -19.56 12.60
N THR A 207 -21.18 -18.57 12.15
CA THR A 207 -22.53 -18.36 12.67
C THR A 207 -23.35 -19.58 12.29
N ASP A 208 -23.53 -20.47 13.25
CA ASP A 208 -24.43 -21.62 13.15
C ASP A 208 -25.86 -21.09 13.01
N LYS A 209 -26.36 -20.99 11.78
CA LYS A 209 -27.79 -21.00 11.40
C LYS A 209 -28.00 -21.51 9.98
#